data_AF-R7UP65-F1
#
_entry.id   AF-R7UP65-F1
#
_cell.length_a   1.000
_cell.length_b   1.000
_cell.length_c   1.000
_cell.angle_alpha   90.00
_cell.angle_beta   90.00
_cell.angle_gamma   90.00
#
_symmetry.space_group_name_H-M   'P 1'
#
loop_
_entity.id
_entity.type
_entity.pdbx_description
1 polymer ?
#
loop_
_entity_poly.entity_id
_entity_poly.type
_entity_poly.pdbx_seq_one_letter_code
_entity_poly.pdbx_strand_id
1 'polypeptide(L)'
;MIIVIGVFGNLLTISVMMSKTFRKSPSSIVLSALALADTGNLLTGLMRWWLLYTFDLEVRLAGIVACKIHRFFVYFFGEISPAILVLMTVERFVSVYYPLRCREIFSKRRLVIV
;
A
#
# COMPACT_ATOMS: atom_id res chain seq x y z
N MET A 1 6.19 1.13 -19.58
CA MET A 1 7.20 0.32 -18.86
C MET A 1 7.11 0.46 -17.35
N ILE A 2 6.92 1.69 -16.82
CA ILE A 2 6.79 1.95 -15.37
C ILE A 2 5.69 1.12 -14.71
N ILE A 3 4.52 0.97 -15.34
CA ILE A 3 3.40 0.17 -14.79
C ILE A 3 3.81 -1.30 -14.59
N VAL A 4 4.39 -1.93 -15.62
CA VAL A 4 4.79 -3.35 -15.56
C VAL A 4 5.86 -3.59 -14.50
N ILE A 5 6.89 -2.75 -14.50
CA ILE A 5 8.01 -2.86 -13.54
C ILE A 5 7.50 -2.60 -12.12
N GLY A 6 6.68 -1.58 -11.92
CA GLY A 6 6.12 -1.22 -10.63
C GLY A 6 5.19 -2.28 -10.07
N VAL A 7 4.26 -2.80 -10.88
CA VAL A 7 3.36 -3.90 -10.47
C VAL A 7 4.19 -5.14 -10.11
N PHE A 8 5.16 -5.52 -10.94
CA PHE A 8 6.02 -6.67 -10.67
C PHE A 8 6.82 -6.49 -9.36
N GLY A 9 7.45 -5.33 -9.16
CA GLY A 9 8.21 -5.02 -7.96
C GLY A 9 7.36 -5.02 -6.68
N ASN A 10 6.14 -4.47 -6.74
CA ASN A 10 5.23 -4.48 -5.60
C ASN A 10 4.69 -5.89 -5.30
N LEU A 11 4.37 -6.70 -6.31
CA LEU A 11 3.98 -8.10 -6.12
C LEU A 11 5.11 -8.93 -5.50
N LEU A 12 6.35 -8.71 -5.94
CA LEU A 12 7.51 -9.33 -5.33
C LEU A 12 7.66 -8.90 -3.87
N THR A 13 7.48 -7.62 -3.57
CA THR A 13 7.52 -7.08 -2.20
C THR A 13 6.49 -7.76 -1.31
N ILE A 14 5.24 -7.86 -1.76
CA ILE A 14 4.18 -8.58 -1.02
C ILE A 14 4.59 -10.05 -0.81
N SER A 15 5.10 -10.71 -1.84
CA SER A 15 5.50 -12.12 -1.77
C SER A 15 6.62 -12.35 -0.76
N VAL A 16 7.63 -11.49 -0.75
CA VAL A 16 8.77 -11.56 0.18
C VAL A 16 8.34 -11.25 1.61
N MET A 17 7.54 -10.20 1.80
CA MET A 17 7.07 -9.79 3.13
C MET A 17 6.13 -10.85 3.74
N MET A 18 5.27 -11.46 2.92
CA MET A 18 4.37 -12.52 3.38
C MET A 18 5.06 -13.87 3.64
N SER A 19 6.36 -14.00 3.36
CA SER A 19 7.14 -15.21 3.65
C SER A 19 7.26 -15.48 5.16
N LYS A 20 7.47 -16.75 5.54
CA LYS A 20 7.55 -17.18 6.95
C LYS A 20 8.61 -16.42 7.76
N THR A 21 9.66 -15.94 7.09
CA THR A 21 10.78 -15.20 7.68
C THR A 21 10.37 -13.81 8.15
N PHE A 22 9.55 -13.10 7.37
CA PHE A 22 9.24 -11.68 7.62
C PHE A 22 7.83 -11.43 8.19
N ARG A 23 6.88 -12.37 8.02
CA ARG A 23 5.47 -12.24 8.42
C ARG A 23 5.24 -11.87 9.89
N LYS A 24 6.21 -12.11 10.78
CA LYS A 24 6.10 -11.78 12.22
C LYS A 24 6.50 -10.34 12.56
N SER A 25 7.09 -9.60 11.62
CA SER A 25 7.53 -8.22 11.82
C SER A 25 6.39 -7.23 11.54
N PRO A 26 6.16 -6.20 12.38
CA PRO A 26 5.18 -5.16 12.10
C PRO A 26 5.47 -4.44 10.76
N SER A 27 6.75 -4.18 10.46
CA SER A 27 7.21 -3.65 9.17
C SER A 27 6.73 -4.46 7.97
N SER A 28 6.58 -5.77 8.10
CA SER A 28 6.13 -6.64 7.00
C SER A 28 4.67 -6.37 6.63
N ILE A 29 3.81 -6.09 7.62
CA ILE A 29 2.40 -5.77 7.37
C ILE A 29 2.32 -4.41 6.69
N VAL A 30 3.07 -3.43 7.18
CA VAL A 30 3.02 -2.07 6.65
C VAL A 30 3.62 -1.98 5.24
N LEU A 31 4.75 -2.65 4.98
CA LEU A 31 5.33 -2.73 3.64
C LEU A 31 4.43 -3.46 2.64
N SER A 32 3.72 -4.52 3.08
CA SER A 32 2.77 -5.23 2.21
C SER A 32 1.56 -4.35 1.89
N ALA A 33 1.05 -3.60 2.86
CA ALA A 33 -0.04 -2.65 2.65
C ALA A 33 0.36 -1.50 1.71
N LEU A 34 1.59 -0.99 1.86
CA LEU A 34 2.15 0.03 0.97
C LEU A 34 2.27 -0.49 -0.46
N ALA A 35 2.84 -1.69 -0.65
CA ALA A 35 2.97 -2.30 -1.97
C ALA A 35 1.61 -2.56 -2.65
N LEU A 36 0.59 -2.93 -1.88
CA LEU A 36 -0.80 -3.04 -2.38
C LEU A 36 -1.35 -1.68 -2.81
N ALA A 37 -1.16 -0.64 -2.00
CA ALA A 37 -1.60 0.72 -2.30
C ALA A 37 -0.94 1.27 -3.57
N ASP A 38 0.38 1.10 -3.69
CA ASP A 38 1.15 1.55 -4.85
C ASP A 38 0.74 0.79 -6.12
N THR A 39 0.46 -0.51 -6.02
CA THR A 39 -0.09 -1.30 -7.13
C THR A 39 -1.45 -0.77 -7.57
N GLY A 40 -2.34 -0.47 -6.61
CA GLY A 40 -3.64 0.15 -6.89
C GLY A 40 -3.50 1.51 -7.57
N ASN A 41 -2.57 2.35 -7.10
CA ASN A 41 -2.30 3.66 -7.69
C ASN A 41 -1.75 3.56 -9.12
N LEU A 42 -0.85 2.60 -9.39
CA LEU A 42 -0.35 2.32 -10.73
C LEU A 42 -1.46 1.88 -11.69
N LEU A 43 -2.33 0.97 -11.23
CA LEU A 43 -3.43 0.42 -12.03
C LEU A 43 -4.61 1.37 -12.23
N THR A 44 -4.79 2.37 -11.37
CA THR A 44 -5.91 3.32 -11.47
C THR A 44 -5.49 4.68 -12.00
N GLY A 45 -4.41 5.25 -11.46
CA GLY A 45 -3.89 6.56 -11.85
C GLY A 45 -3.13 6.48 -13.18
N LEU A 46 -2.01 5.74 -13.20
CA LEU A 46 -1.12 5.67 -14.36
C LEU A 46 -1.74 4.92 -15.55
N MET A 47 -2.45 3.82 -15.29
CA MET A 47 -3.10 3.02 -16.33
C MET A 47 -4.15 3.82 -17.11
N ARG A 48 -4.88 4.74 -16.45
CA ARG A 48 -5.82 5.63 -17.14
C ARG A 48 -5.12 6.47 -18.20
N TRP A 49 -4.00 7.12 -17.85
CA TRP A 49 -3.25 7.95 -18.78
C TRP A 49 -2.67 7.13 -19.93
N TRP A 50 -2.21 5.92 -19.63
CA TRP A 50 -1.72 5.00 -20.65
C TRP A 50 -2.83 4.60 -21.64
N LEU A 51 -4.00 4.14 -21.16
CA LEU A 51 -5.15 3.83 -22.03
C LEU A 51 -5.60 5.01 -22.87
N LEU A 52 -5.64 6.21 -22.29
CA LEU A 52 -5.99 7.43 -23.01
C LEU A 52 -5.00 7.70 -24.15
N TYR A 53 -3.70 7.60 -23.89
CA TYR A 53 -2.69 7.95 -24.88
C TYR A 53 -2.50 6.88 -25.97
N THR A 54 -2.62 5.59 -25.64
CA THR A 54 -2.36 4.51 -26.59
C THR A 54 -3.60 4.04 -27.36
N PHE A 55 -4.79 4.15 -26.76
CA PHE A 55 -6.02 3.61 -27.34
C PHE A 55 -7.14 4.66 -27.45
N ASP A 56 -6.87 5.92 -27.13
CA ASP A 56 -7.87 7.01 -27.04
C ASP A 56 -9.07 6.64 -26.13
N LEU A 57 -8.81 5.76 -25.16
CA LEU A 57 -9.83 5.18 -24.30
C LEU A 57 -9.89 5.94 -22.99
N GLU A 58 -10.89 6.82 -22.86
CA GLU A 58 -11.14 7.49 -21.60
C GLU A 58 -12.12 6.70 -20.72
N VAL A 59 -11.57 6.02 -19.71
CA VAL A 59 -12.35 5.24 -18.71
C VAL A 59 -13.43 6.09 -18.02
N ARG A 60 -13.25 7.41 -17.94
CA ARG A 60 -14.22 8.34 -17.35
C ARG A 60 -15.39 8.68 -18.28
N LEU A 61 -15.23 8.49 -19.59
CA LEU A 61 -16.29 8.69 -20.59
C LEU A 61 -17.11 7.41 -20.82
N ALA A 62 -16.63 6.25 -20.35
CA ALA A 62 -17.34 4.98 -20.47
C ALA A 62 -18.70 4.94 -19.72
N GLY A 63 -18.92 5.85 -18.76
CA GLY A 63 -20.21 6.03 -18.09
C GLY A 63 -20.10 6.69 -16.72
N ILE A 64 -21.22 7.22 -16.20
CA ILE A 64 -21.26 7.94 -14.91
C ILE A 64 -20.76 7.05 -13.75
N VAL A 65 -21.14 5.77 -13.74
CA VAL A 65 -20.79 4.83 -12.67
C VAL A 65 -19.30 4.51 -12.71
N ALA A 66 -18.78 4.18 -13.90
CA ALA A 66 -17.36 3.93 -14.11
C ALA A 66 -16.49 5.13 -13.73
N CYS A 67 -16.92 6.34 -14.09
CA CYS A 67 -16.24 7.58 -13.72
C CYS A 67 -16.17 7.77 -12.19
N LYS A 68 -17.29 7.59 -11.47
CA LYS A 68 -17.34 7.73 -10.01
C LYS A 68 -16.45 6.70 -9.32
N ILE A 69 -16.54 5.43 -9.73
CA ILE A 69 -15.74 4.33 -9.18
C ILE A 69 -14.25 4.56 -9.44
N HIS A 70 -13.88 4.89 -10.69
CA HIS A 70 -12.50 5.17 -11.06
C HIS A 70 -11.93 6.32 -10.23
N ARG A 71 -12.68 7.42 -10.12
CA ARG A 71 -12.26 8.58 -9.34
C ARG A 71 -12.07 8.25 -7.87
N PHE A 72 -12.99 7.49 -7.27
CA PHE A 72 -12.85 7.01 -5.89
C PHE A 72 -11.55 6.24 -5.69
N PHE A 73 -11.26 5.25 -6.54
CA PHE A 73 -10.04 4.45 -6.37
C PHE A 73 -8.76 5.27 -6.58
N VAL A 74 -8.73 6.19 -7.54
CA VAL A 74 -7.56 7.07 -7.74
C VAL A 74 -7.24 7.88 -6.49
N TYR A 75 -8.26 8.52 -5.89
CA TYR A 75 -8.05 9.27 -4.65
C TYR A 75 -7.72 8.34 -3.48
N PHE A 76 -8.44 7.24 -3.34
CA PHE A 76 -8.22 6.30 -2.25
C PHE A 76 -6.78 5.76 -2.24
N PHE A 77 -6.29 5.26 -3.37
CA PHE A 77 -4.91 4.76 -3.47
C PHE A 77 -3.87 5.88 -3.41
N GLY A 78 -4.18 7.06 -3.97
CA GLY A 78 -3.29 8.23 -3.90
C GLY A 78 -3.08 8.74 -2.47
N GLU A 79 -4.09 8.67 -1.61
CA GLU A 79 -4.02 9.14 -0.22
C GLU A 79 -3.55 8.04 0.76
N ILE A 80 -3.88 6.77 0.49
CA ILE A 80 -3.53 5.69 1.42
C ILE A 80 -2.03 5.37 1.40
N SER A 81 -1.35 5.45 0.25
CA SER A 81 0.12 5.27 0.17
C SER A 81 0.89 6.23 1.09
N PRO A 82 0.71 7.57 1.01
CA PRO A 82 1.37 8.49 1.92
C PRO A 82 0.91 8.35 3.37
N ALA A 83 -0.36 8.05 3.63
CA ALA A 83 -0.83 7.77 5.00
C ALA A 83 -0.11 6.57 5.63
N ILE A 84 0.12 5.51 4.86
CA ILE A 84 0.89 4.34 5.30
C ILE A 84 2.35 4.71 5.57
N LEU A 85 2.97 5.53 4.72
CA LEU A 85 4.34 6.03 4.95
C LEU A 85 4.45 6.84 6.25
N VAL A 86 3.49 7.73 6.51
CA VAL A 86 3.43 8.47 7.77
C VAL A 86 3.33 7.49 8.95
N LEU A 87 2.46 6.50 8.88
CA LEU A 87 2.34 5.48 9.91
C LEU A 87 3.66 4.70 10.12
N MET A 88 4.39 4.35 9.05
CA MET A 88 5.72 3.72 9.16
C MET A 88 6.73 4.61 9.88
N THR A 89 6.75 5.91 9.57
CA THR A 89 7.67 6.85 10.22
C THR A 89 7.35 7.00 11.70
N VAL A 90 6.06 7.04 12.06
CA VAL A 90 5.61 7.08 13.45
C VAL A 90 5.98 5.79 14.19
N GLU A 91 5.77 4.62 13.59
CA GLU A 91 6.18 3.34 14.16
C GLU A 91 7.68 3.34 14.49
N ARG A 92 8.52 3.75 13.54
CA ARG A 92 9.97 3.82 13.73
C ARG A 92 10.37 4.84 14.78
N PHE A 93 9.74 6.01 14.79
CA PHE A 93 9.98 7.04 15.79
C PHE A 93 9.66 6.52 17.20
N VAL A 94 8.50 5.89 17.39
CA VAL A 94 8.10 5.30 18.68
C VAL A 94 9.04 4.18 19.10
N SER A 95 9.51 3.35 18.17
CA SER A 95 10.48 2.28 18.46
C SER A 95 11.81 2.81 19.00
N VAL A 96 12.30 3.93 18.46
CA VAL A 96 13.58 4.53 18.86
C VAL A 96 13.46 5.34 20.14
N TYR A 97 12.44 6.21 20.25
CA TYR A 97 12.29 7.13 21.38
C TYR A 97 11.64 6.49 22.61
N TYR A 98 10.78 5.48 22.41
CA TYR A 98 10.05 4.82 23.49
C TYR A 98 10.13 3.29 23.40
N PRO A 99 11.33 2.69 23.54
CA PRO A 99 11.55 1.26 23.36
C PRO A 99 10.67 0.39 24.29
N LEU A 100 10.35 0.88 25.49
CA LEU A 100 9.46 0.20 26.45
C LEU A 100 7.98 0.23 26.02
N ARG A 101 7.46 1.37 25.52
CA ARG A 101 6.09 1.47 25.01
C ARG A 101 5.91 0.74 23.68
N CYS A 102 6.94 0.72 22.82
CA CYS A 102 6.88 0.00 21.55
C CYS A 102 6.74 -1.52 21.78
N ARG A 103 7.38 -2.04 22.83
CA ARG A 103 7.22 -3.44 23.26
C ARG A 103 5.84 -3.72 23.87
N GLU A 104 5.14 -2.75 24.45
CA GLU A 104 3.74 -2.95 24.89
C GLU A 104 2.71 -2.82 23.76
N ILE A 105 2.92 -1.90 22.82
CA ILE A 105 2.00 -1.63 21.70
C ILE A 105 2.13 -2.70 20.61
N PHE A 106 3.35 -3.17 20.32
CA PHE A 106 3.61 -4.11 19.22
C PHE A 106 3.97 -5.54 19.66
N SER A 107 4.17 -5.83 20.95
CA SER A 107 4.37 -7.21 21.39
C SER A 107 3.03 -7.89 21.64
N LYS A 108 2.69 -8.83 20.76
CA LYS A 108 1.60 -9.82 20.94
C LYS A 108 1.81 -10.77 22.14
N ARG A 109 2.67 -10.46 23.14
CA ARG A 109 3.06 -11.36 24.23
C ARG A 109 2.46 -11.05 25.60
N ARG A 110 1.37 -10.29 25.70
CA ARG A 110 0.61 -10.13 26.96
C ARG A 110 -0.82 -10.69 26.91
N LEU A 111 -1.05 -11.71 26.09
CA LEU A 111 -2.30 -12.50 26.10
C LEU A 111 -2.07 -13.98 26.51
N VAL A 112 -0.99 -14.26 27.26
CA VAL A 112 -0.69 -15.62 27.78
C VAL A 112 -0.42 -15.62 29.30
N ILE A 113 -0.53 -14.47 29.98
CA ILE A 113 -0.43 -14.41 31.44
C ILE A 113 -1.45 -13.39 31.97
N VAL A 114 -2.74 -13.75 31.91
CA VAL A 114 -3.71 -13.60 33.00
C VAL A 114 -4.65 -14.80 32.90
#